data_AF-A0A9D2LS84-F1
#
_entry.id   AF-A0A9D2LS84-F1
#
_cell.length_a   1.000
_cell.length_b   1.000
_cell.length_c   1.000
_cell.angle_alpha   90.00
_cell.angle_beta   90.00
_cell.angle_gamma   90.00
#
_symmetry.space_group_name_H-M   'P 1'
#
loop_
_entity.id
_entity.type
_entity.pdbx_description
1 polymer ?
#
loop_
_entity_poly.entity_id
_entity_poly.type
_entity_poly.pdbx_seq_one_letter_code
_entity_poly.pdbx_strand_id
1 'polypeptide(L)'
;MKKLGTAIYYECATSFKYIWIFYAVIFAVIASIAAVIFMGTGSMEHVGTNAMEINSMVYVGILGALGFKEDFKMLIQNGFTRKYIFLATLSLFAFISGILALMDTLIGNVLHMVSKNYSSLFAGIYGYEHSVFINWLWLFFAYMSICCLIYLLILTINKLGKTAAVAGGVILGMIIAVVLPVLFRFALPADAARQLLKTLLKAAGFMADGSINFVYPLLILFCLTGVFSFGAYCVIRKTELKL
;
A
#
# COMPACT_ATOMS: atom_id res chain seq x y z
N MET A 1 25.50 11.67 -13.50
CA MET A 1 24.13 11.99 -13.04
C MET A 1 23.06 11.89 -14.13
N LYS A 2 23.36 12.13 -15.43
CA LYS A 2 22.36 12.03 -16.51
C LYS A 2 21.68 10.64 -16.64
N LYS A 3 22.44 9.53 -16.57
CA LYS A 3 21.89 8.17 -16.74
C LYS A 3 20.82 7.75 -15.72
N LEU A 4 20.95 8.18 -14.45
CA LEU A 4 19.98 7.84 -13.39
C LEU A 4 18.68 8.62 -13.56
N GLY A 5 18.77 9.94 -13.81
CA GLY A 5 17.60 10.77 -14.06
C GLY A 5 16.81 10.29 -15.28
N THR A 6 17.51 9.83 -16.32
CA THR A 6 16.89 9.21 -17.48
C THR A 6 16.17 7.90 -17.15
N ALA A 7 16.78 7.01 -16.36
CA ALA A 7 16.12 5.76 -15.94
C ALA A 7 14.84 6.03 -15.13
N ILE A 8 14.92 6.92 -14.14
CA ILE A 8 13.75 7.33 -13.33
C ILE A 8 12.68 7.95 -14.23
N TYR A 9 13.07 8.81 -15.16
CA TYR A 9 12.12 9.42 -16.09
C TYR A 9 11.40 8.39 -16.95
N TYR A 10 12.11 7.40 -17.51
CA TYR A 10 11.50 6.35 -18.32
C TYR A 10 10.56 5.45 -17.49
N GLU A 11 10.97 5.04 -16.29
CA GLU A 11 10.12 4.23 -15.40
C GLU A 11 8.86 5.01 -14.98
N CYS A 12 8.99 6.30 -14.64
CA CYS A 12 7.84 7.14 -14.28
C CYS A 12 6.93 7.40 -15.49
N ALA A 13 7.48 7.71 -16.67
CA ALA A 13 6.71 8.00 -17.88
C ALA A 13 5.93 6.77 -18.37
N THR A 14 6.53 5.58 -18.32
CA THR A 14 5.84 4.33 -18.65
C THR A 14 4.77 3.99 -17.61
N SER A 15 5.08 4.15 -16.32
CA SER A 15 4.13 3.95 -15.21
C SER A 15 2.88 4.81 -15.32
N PHE A 16 3.01 6.04 -15.82
CA PHE A 16 1.88 6.93 -16.05
C PHE A 16 0.81 6.29 -16.95
N LYS A 17 1.22 5.63 -18.04
CA LYS A 17 0.29 4.95 -18.95
C LYS A 17 -0.45 3.80 -18.26
N TYR A 18 0.26 3.01 -17.45
CA TYR A 18 -0.32 1.87 -16.74
C TYR A 18 -1.34 2.30 -15.68
N ILE A 19 -1.11 3.43 -15.00
CA ILE A 19 -2.05 4.00 -14.02
C ILE A 19 -3.39 4.34 -14.69
N TRP A 20 -3.37 4.95 -15.88
CA TRP A 20 -4.61 5.25 -16.62
C TRP A 20 -5.37 3.99 -17.04
N ILE A 21 -4.65 2.98 -17.53
CA ILE A 21 -5.25 1.68 -17.88
C ILE A 21 -5.89 1.04 -16.64
N PHE A 22 -5.20 1.08 -15.50
CA PHE A 22 -5.70 0.56 -14.23
C PHE A 22 -7.04 1.20 -13.83
N TYR A 23 -7.13 2.53 -13.81
CA TYR A 23 -8.39 3.21 -13.48
C TYR A 23 -9.48 2.95 -14.51
N ALA A 24 -9.15 2.91 -15.81
CA ALA A 24 -10.12 2.60 -16.86
C ALA A 24 -10.75 1.21 -16.66
N VAL A 25 -9.95 0.20 -16.29
CA VAL A 25 -10.43 -1.14 -15.99
C VAL A 25 -11.31 -1.15 -14.73
N ILE A 26 -10.90 -0.46 -13.66
CA ILE A 26 -11.72 -0.37 -12.44
C ILE A 26 -13.08 0.24 -12.73
N PHE A 27 -13.13 1.38 -13.42
CA PHE A 27 -14.40 2.02 -13.74
C PHE A 27 -15.25 1.17 -14.68
N ALA A 28 -14.65 0.44 -15.62
CA ALA A 28 -15.37 -0.50 -16.47
C ALA A 28 -16.02 -1.64 -15.66
N VAL A 29 -15.32 -2.16 -14.63
CA VAL A 29 -15.86 -3.19 -13.73
C VAL A 29 -16.97 -2.62 -12.84
N ILE A 30 -16.79 -1.43 -12.27
CA ILE A 30 -17.84 -0.77 -11.47
C ILE A 30 -19.09 -0.52 -12.33
N ALA A 31 -18.91 -0.02 -13.56
CA ALA A 31 -20.00 0.23 -14.49
C ALA A 31 -20.73 -1.06 -14.90
N SER A 32 -20.01 -2.16 -15.12
CA SER A 32 -20.64 -3.44 -15.47
C SER A 32 -21.45 -4.02 -14.31
N ILE A 33 -20.93 -3.95 -13.08
CA ILE A 33 -21.66 -4.34 -11.87
C ILE A 33 -22.92 -3.48 -11.71
N ALA A 34 -22.80 -2.16 -11.86
CA ALA A 34 -23.93 -1.24 -11.79
C ALA A 34 -24.99 -1.56 -12.86
N ALA A 35 -24.58 -1.88 -14.09
CA ALA A 35 -25.51 -2.27 -15.16
C ALA A 35 -26.26 -3.58 -14.84
N VAL A 36 -25.57 -4.59 -14.28
CA VAL A 36 -26.20 -5.85 -13.86
C VAL A 36 -27.23 -5.60 -12.75
N ILE A 37 -26.90 -4.79 -11.75
CA ILE A 37 -27.81 -4.44 -10.66
C ILE A 37 -29.02 -3.66 -11.21
N PHE A 38 -28.80 -2.70 -12.11
CA PHE A 38 -29.88 -1.95 -12.74
C PHE A 38 -30.85 -2.85 -13.51
N MET A 39 -30.32 -3.78 -14.31
CA MET A 39 -31.14 -4.75 -15.04
C MET A 39 -31.90 -5.71 -14.11
N GLY A 40 -31.29 -6.13 -12.99
CA GLY A 40 -31.88 -7.10 -12.06
C GLY A 40 -32.90 -6.50 -11.07
N THR A 41 -32.69 -5.26 -10.65
CA THR A 41 -33.46 -4.64 -9.55
C THR A 41 -34.33 -3.46 -10.00
N GLY A 42 -34.10 -2.93 -11.21
CA GLY A 42 -34.80 -1.74 -11.72
C GLY A 42 -34.49 -0.44 -10.96
N SER A 43 -33.59 -0.49 -9.96
CA SER A 43 -33.19 0.63 -9.12
C SER A 43 -31.67 0.67 -8.93
N MET A 44 -31.14 1.86 -8.69
CA MET A 44 -29.72 2.10 -8.43
C MET A 44 -29.41 2.23 -6.93
N GLU A 45 -30.39 2.05 -6.05
CA GLU A 45 -30.22 2.27 -4.61
C GLU A 45 -29.22 1.30 -3.96
N HIS A 46 -29.09 0.09 -4.50
CA HIS A 46 -28.22 -0.96 -3.95
C HIS A 46 -26.82 -0.95 -4.61
N VAL A 47 -26.55 0.00 -5.49
CA VAL A 47 -25.22 0.17 -6.09
C VAL A 47 -24.35 0.97 -5.12
N GLY A 48 -23.68 0.24 -4.22
CA GLY A 48 -22.68 0.78 -3.30
C GLY A 48 -21.34 0.08 -3.49
N THR A 49 -20.37 0.78 -4.07
CA THR A 49 -18.95 0.38 -4.00
C THR A 49 -18.31 1.13 -2.85
N ASN A 50 -17.52 0.47 -2.00
CA ASN A 50 -16.78 1.13 -0.93
C ASN A 50 -15.31 0.79 -1.06
N ALA A 51 -14.46 1.66 -0.50
CA ALA A 51 -13.02 1.43 -0.36
C ALA A 51 -12.31 1.04 -1.67
N MET A 52 -12.51 1.84 -2.73
CA MET A 52 -11.82 1.65 -4.02
C MET A 52 -10.29 1.65 -3.85
N GLU A 53 -9.80 2.35 -2.82
CA GLU A 53 -8.39 2.47 -2.44
C GLU A 53 -7.74 1.10 -2.18
N ILE A 54 -8.51 0.07 -1.81
CA ILE A 54 -8.01 -1.30 -1.65
C ILE A 54 -7.47 -1.86 -2.98
N ASN A 55 -8.11 -1.55 -4.10
CA ASN A 55 -7.62 -1.99 -5.42
C ASN A 55 -6.26 -1.35 -5.72
N SER A 56 -6.11 -0.07 -5.39
CA SER A 56 -4.84 0.64 -5.53
C SER A 56 -3.76 0.07 -4.61
N MET A 57 -4.11 -0.32 -3.37
CA MET A 57 -3.20 -1.02 -2.45
C MET A 57 -2.70 -2.36 -3.03
N VAL A 58 -3.58 -3.14 -3.67
CA VAL A 58 -3.20 -4.38 -4.33
C VAL A 58 -2.28 -4.10 -5.52
N TYR A 59 -2.61 -3.11 -6.35
CA TYR A 59 -1.80 -2.71 -7.50
C TYR A 59 -0.38 -2.30 -7.10
N VAL A 60 -0.22 -1.43 -6.11
CA VAL A 60 1.10 -1.03 -5.61
C VAL A 60 1.86 -2.19 -4.96
N GLY A 61 1.14 -3.12 -4.32
CA GLY A 61 1.72 -4.36 -3.82
C GLY A 61 2.32 -5.23 -4.94
N ILE A 62 1.60 -5.39 -6.05
CA ILE A 62 2.11 -6.13 -7.22
C ILE A 62 3.33 -5.43 -7.82
N LEU A 63 3.31 -4.10 -7.94
CA LEU A 63 4.47 -3.33 -8.42
C LEU A 63 5.69 -3.50 -7.51
N GLY A 64 5.49 -3.43 -6.19
CA GLY A 64 6.54 -3.70 -5.20
C GLY A 64 7.14 -5.10 -5.36
N ALA A 65 6.32 -6.08 -5.77
CA ALA A 65 6.78 -7.44 -6.04
C ALA A 65 7.61 -7.57 -7.34
N LEU A 66 7.17 -6.91 -8.41
CA LEU A 66 7.81 -7.02 -9.72
C LEU A 66 9.12 -6.21 -9.82
N GLY A 67 9.23 -5.10 -9.09
CA GLY A 67 10.38 -4.20 -9.15
C GLY A 67 11.75 -4.84 -8.84
N PHE A 68 11.79 -6.00 -8.15
CA PHE A 68 13.04 -6.73 -7.95
C PHE A 68 13.34 -7.75 -9.06
N LYS A 69 12.35 -8.41 -9.66
CA LYS A 69 12.63 -9.51 -10.60
C LYS A 69 13.09 -9.01 -11.96
N GLU A 70 12.49 -7.93 -12.44
CA GLU A 70 12.69 -7.41 -13.80
C GLU A 70 13.66 -6.22 -13.78
N ASP A 71 13.30 -5.15 -13.07
CA ASP A 71 14.06 -3.89 -13.11
C ASP A 71 15.46 -4.02 -12.49
N PHE A 72 15.58 -4.69 -11.34
CA PHE A 72 16.88 -4.89 -10.69
C PHE A 72 17.87 -5.66 -11.58
N LYS A 73 17.41 -6.73 -12.25
CA LYS A 73 18.28 -7.53 -13.14
C LYS A 73 18.68 -6.72 -14.37
N MET A 74 17.73 -6.02 -14.98
CA MET A 74 17.97 -5.18 -16.15
C MET A 74 18.97 -4.04 -15.82
N LEU A 75 18.78 -3.35 -14.70
CA LEU A 75 19.64 -2.23 -14.32
C LEU A 75 21.06 -2.69 -13.94
N ILE A 76 21.20 -3.85 -13.29
CA ILE A 76 22.53 -4.43 -13.04
C ILE A 76 23.25 -4.77 -14.35
N GLN A 77 22.57 -5.38 -15.32
CA GLN A 77 23.16 -5.70 -16.63
C GLN A 77 23.60 -4.45 -17.38
N ASN A 78 22.90 -3.33 -17.20
CA ASN A 78 23.26 -2.02 -17.76
C ASN A 78 24.37 -1.29 -16.96
N GLY A 79 25.02 -1.95 -15.99
CA GLY A 79 26.16 -1.42 -15.25
C GLY A 79 25.81 -0.41 -14.15
N PHE A 80 24.55 -0.33 -13.71
CA PHE A 80 24.18 0.52 -12.58
C PHE A 80 24.64 -0.08 -11.25
N THR A 81 25.07 0.79 -10.33
CA THR A 81 25.42 0.34 -8.97
C THR A 81 24.16 0.05 -8.16
N ARG A 82 24.24 -0.88 -7.20
CA ARG A 82 23.11 -1.26 -6.34
C ARG A 82 22.49 -0.09 -5.58
N LYS A 83 23.29 0.92 -5.21
CA LYS A 83 22.80 2.15 -4.57
C LYS A 83 21.89 2.95 -5.49
N TYR A 84 22.28 3.08 -6.76
CA TYR A 84 21.50 3.80 -7.76
C TYR A 84 20.22 3.04 -8.14
N ILE A 85 20.28 1.72 -8.22
CA ILE A 85 19.10 0.89 -8.48
C ILE A 85 18.07 1.05 -7.37
N PHE A 86 18.51 0.93 -6.11
CA PHE A 86 17.62 1.14 -4.97
C PHE A 86 17.00 2.54 -4.95
N LEU A 87 17.79 3.58 -5.24
CA LEU A 87 17.29 4.94 -5.30
C LEU A 87 16.30 5.16 -6.45
N ALA A 88 16.53 4.53 -7.60
CA ALA A 88 15.59 4.54 -8.72
C ALA A 88 14.26 3.87 -8.35
N THR A 89 14.31 2.66 -7.80
CA THR A 89 13.13 1.93 -7.33
C THR A 89 12.35 2.69 -6.27
N LEU A 90 13.02 3.30 -5.29
CA LEU A 90 12.36 4.11 -4.26
C LEU A 90 11.68 5.36 -4.86
N SER A 91 12.32 5.98 -5.86
CA SER A 91 11.78 7.14 -6.57
C SER A 91 10.54 6.76 -7.39
N LEU A 92 10.57 5.59 -8.03
CA LEU A 92 9.42 5.02 -8.75
C LEU A 92 8.24 4.76 -7.80
N PHE A 93 8.50 4.13 -6.65
CA PHE A 93 7.47 3.88 -5.64
C PHE A 93 6.86 5.19 -5.14
N ALA A 94 7.68 6.21 -4.88
CA ALA A 94 7.20 7.53 -4.46
C ALA A 94 6.33 8.19 -5.53
N PHE A 95 6.75 8.12 -6.79
CA PHE A 95 6.00 8.67 -7.91
C PHE A 95 4.63 8.00 -8.07
N ILE A 96 4.62 6.66 -8.14
CA ILE A 96 3.38 5.89 -8.35
C ILE A 96 2.43 6.04 -7.16
N SER A 97 2.94 5.92 -5.94
CA SER A 97 2.13 6.09 -4.72
C SER A 97 1.56 7.50 -4.63
N GLY A 98 2.33 8.52 -5.04
CA GLY A 98 1.89 9.92 -5.07
C GLY A 98 0.73 10.16 -6.04
N ILE A 99 0.86 9.65 -7.27
CA ILE A 99 -0.18 9.79 -8.30
C ILE A 99 -1.43 8.98 -7.95
N LEU A 100 -1.27 7.72 -7.52
CA LEU A 100 -2.41 6.89 -7.12
C LEU A 100 -3.15 7.49 -5.94
N ALA A 101 -2.45 7.90 -4.88
CA ALA A 101 -3.08 8.55 -3.74
C ALA A 101 -3.82 9.83 -4.14
N LEU A 102 -3.27 10.60 -5.08
CA LEU A 102 -3.91 11.82 -5.58
C LEU A 102 -5.18 11.49 -6.35
N MET A 103 -5.11 10.55 -7.29
CA MET A 103 -6.26 10.10 -8.07
C MET A 103 -7.35 9.49 -7.17
N ASP A 104 -7.00 8.61 -6.25
CA ASP A 104 -7.95 7.98 -5.30
C ASP A 104 -8.62 9.02 -4.40
N THR A 105 -7.87 10.02 -3.93
CA THR A 105 -8.43 11.11 -3.13
C THR A 105 -9.44 11.93 -3.94
N LEU A 106 -9.11 12.26 -5.19
CA LEU A 106 -10.02 13.01 -6.08
C LEU A 106 -11.26 12.17 -6.43
N ILE A 107 -11.06 10.92 -6.87
CA ILE A 107 -12.13 10.01 -7.26
C ILE A 107 -13.03 9.72 -6.06
N GLY A 108 -12.48 9.43 -4.89
CA GLY A 108 -13.25 9.14 -3.68
C GLY A 108 -14.12 10.31 -3.23
N ASN A 109 -13.64 11.55 -3.39
CA ASN A 109 -14.45 12.74 -3.11
C ASN A 109 -15.55 12.94 -4.17
N VAL A 110 -15.23 12.76 -5.46
CA VAL A 110 -16.23 12.86 -6.54
C VAL A 110 -17.31 11.79 -6.40
N LEU A 111 -16.94 10.55 -6.10
CA LEU A 111 -17.90 9.45 -5.90
C LEU A 111 -18.80 9.70 -4.69
N HIS A 112 -18.28 10.29 -3.61
CA HIS A 112 -19.10 10.66 -2.45
C HIS A 112 -20.14 11.75 -2.80
N MET A 113 -19.78 12.70 -3.67
CA MET A 113 -20.73 13.72 -4.16
C MET A 113 -21.84 13.10 -5.05
N VAL A 114 -21.50 12.08 -5.83
CA VAL A 114 -22.44 11.40 -6.75
C VAL A 114 -23.30 10.36 -6.03
N SER A 115 -22.72 9.64 -5.06
CA SER A 115 -23.38 8.60 -4.26
C SER A 115 -23.09 8.82 -2.78
N LYS A 116 -24.12 9.22 -2.03
CA LYS A 116 -24.03 9.39 -0.57
C LYS A 116 -23.70 8.10 0.18
N ASN A 117 -23.87 6.95 -0.46
CA ASN A 117 -23.56 5.63 0.10
C ASN A 117 -22.09 5.24 -0.08
N TYR A 118 -21.31 6.00 -0.86
CA TYR A 118 -19.87 5.75 -1.04
C TYR A 118 -19.07 6.22 0.18
N SER A 119 -18.29 5.31 0.74
CA SER A 119 -17.28 5.59 1.77
C SER A 119 -15.89 5.25 1.24
N SER A 120 -15.02 6.25 1.16
CA SER A 120 -13.59 6.08 0.90
C SER A 120 -12.92 5.44 2.10
N LEU A 121 -11.81 4.72 1.91
CA LEU A 121 -11.13 4.05 3.01
C LEU A 121 -10.71 5.02 4.13
N PHE A 122 -10.22 6.21 3.78
CA PHE A 122 -9.86 7.24 4.76
C PHE A 122 -11.09 7.79 5.47
N ALA A 123 -12.16 8.12 4.74
CA ALA A 123 -13.37 8.67 5.34
C ALA A 123 -14.19 7.64 6.12
N GLY A 124 -14.06 6.35 5.80
CA GLY A 124 -14.61 5.26 6.60
C GLY A 124 -13.93 5.12 7.97
N ILE A 125 -12.67 5.55 8.09
CA ILE A 125 -11.91 5.50 9.35
C ILE A 125 -12.08 6.80 10.13
N TYR A 126 -11.91 7.96 9.48
CA TYR A 126 -11.83 9.26 10.14
C TYR A 126 -13.04 10.17 9.89
N GLY A 127 -13.89 9.86 8.92
CA GLY A 127 -14.99 10.74 8.47
C GLY A 127 -14.59 11.69 7.34
N TYR A 128 -15.59 12.33 6.74
CA TYR A 128 -15.44 13.23 5.58
C TYR A 128 -15.18 14.70 5.95
N GLU A 129 -15.22 15.07 7.24
CA GLU A 129 -15.09 16.46 7.71
C GLU A 129 -13.64 17.00 7.69
N HIS A 130 -12.70 16.19 7.19
CA HIS A 130 -11.28 16.49 7.23
C HIS A 130 -10.73 16.96 5.88
N SER A 131 -9.57 17.62 5.92
CA SER A 131 -8.98 18.20 4.72
C SER A 131 -8.54 17.14 3.71
N VAL A 132 -8.81 17.41 2.44
CA VAL A 132 -8.44 16.57 1.29
C VAL A 132 -6.93 16.31 1.26
N PHE A 133 -6.12 17.27 1.70
CA PHE A 133 -4.68 17.15 1.75
C PHE A 133 -4.20 16.08 2.74
N ILE A 134 -4.84 15.97 3.92
CA ILE A 134 -4.48 14.95 4.92
C ILE A 134 -4.83 13.55 4.40
N ASN A 135 -5.99 13.41 3.74
CA ASN A 135 -6.38 12.15 3.08
C ASN A 135 -5.31 11.71 2.06
N TRP A 136 -4.94 12.62 1.14
CA TRP A 136 -3.91 12.37 0.15
C TRP A 136 -2.58 11.94 0.79
N LEU A 137 -2.13 12.67 1.81
CA LEU A 137 -0.86 12.39 2.47
C LEU A 137 -0.87 11.05 3.22
N TRP A 138 -2.01 10.71 3.84
CA TRP A 138 -2.20 9.43 4.52
C TRP A 138 -2.16 8.27 3.52
N LEU A 139 -2.91 8.36 2.42
CA LEU A 139 -2.90 7.35 1.35
C LEU A 139 -1.52 7.23 0.71
N PHE A 140 -0.82 8.35 0.50
CA PHE A 140 0.54 8.36 -0.04
C PHE A 140 1.49 7.52 0.81
N PHE A 141 1.54 7.77 2.13
CA PHE A 141 2.41 7.00 3.01
C PHE A 141 1.95 5.56 3.19
N ALA A 142 0.64 5.30 3.18
CA ALA A 142 0.12 3.94 3.20
C ALA A 142 0.60 3.14 1.98
N TYR A 143 0.43 3.68 0.77
CA TYR A 143 0.87 3.03 -0.48
C TYR A 143 2.38 2.87 -0.54
N MET A 144 3.14 3.87 -0.11
CA MET A 144 4.60 3.79 0.01
C MET A 144 5.04 2.68 0.96
N SER A 145 4.40 2.58 2.13
CA SER A 145 4.74 1.55 3.11
C SER A 145 4.48 0.15 2.56
N ILE A 146 3.38 -0.04 1.80
CA ILE A 146 3.04 -1.31 1.15
C ILE A 146 4.08 -1.66 0.08
N CYS A 147 4.42 -0.72 -0.81
CA CYS A 147 5.48 -0.91 -1.82
C CYS A 147 6.78 -1.40 -1.17
N CYS A 148 7.25 -0.66 -0.15
CA CYS A 148 8.52 -0.96 0.51
C CYS A 148 8.46 -2.29 1.27
N LEU A 149 7.33 -2.63 1.89
CA LEU A 149 7.12 -3.90 2.58
C LEU A 149 7.18 -5.08 1.59
N ILE A 150 6.39 -5.04 0.52
CA ILE A 150 6.36 -6.14 -0.45
C ILE A 150 7.71 -6.28 -1.15
N TYR A 151 8.36 -5.17 -1.49
CA TYR A 151 9.71 -5.18 -2.06
C TYR A 151 10.73 -5.84 -1.11
N LEU A 152 10.71 -5.49 0.18
CA LEU A 152 11.55 -6.14 1.20
C LEU A 152 11.26 -7.65 1.32
N LEU A 153 9.98 -8.05 1.29
CA LEU A 153 9.59 -9.45 1.34
C LEU A 153 10.17 -10.21 0.14
N ILE A 154 10.01 -9.69 -1.07
CA ILE A 154 10.51 -10.33 -2.29
C ILE A 154 12.02 -10.45 -2.29
N LEU A 155 12.73 -9.41 -1.85
CA LEU A 155 14.17 -9.44 -1.67
C LEU A 155 14.61 -10.55 -0.70
N THR A 156 13.91 -10.64 0.42
CA THR A 156 14.18 -11.63 1.47
C THR A 156 13.91 -13.05 0.96
N ILE A 157 12.81 -13.24 0.24
CA ILE A 157 12.42 -14.51 -0.41
C ILE A 157 13.47 -14.94 -1.42
N ASN A 158 13.93 -14.03 -2.28
CA ASN A 158 14.96 -14.35 -3.28
C ASN A 158 16.29 -14.72 -2.63
N LYS A 159 16.62 -14.12 -1.48
CA LYS A 159 17.83 -14.46 -0.74
C LYS A 159 17.73 -15.82 -0.02
N LEU A 160 16.61 -16.10 0.65
CA LEU A 160 16.39 -17.34 1.41
C LEU A 160 16.10 -18.56 0.52
N GLY A 161 15.65 -18.33 -0.72
CA GLY A 161 15.19 -19.37 -1.63
C GLY A 161 13.70 -19.67 -1.48
N LYS A 162 13.07 -20.13 -2.57
CA LYS A 162 11.61 -20.28 -2.69
C LYS A 162 11.02 -21.21 -1.62
N THR A 163 11.70 -22.31 -1.30
CA THR A 163 11.23 -23.32 -0.33
C THR A 163 11.24 -22.80 1.10
N ALA A 164 12.32 -22.14 1.52
CA ALA A 164 12.43 -21.53 2.86
C ALA A 164 11.45 -20.36 3.03
N ALA A 165 11.23 -19.58 1.97
CA ALA A 165 10.25 -18.51 1.94
C ALA A 165 8.82 -18.99 2.11
N VAL A 166 8.41 -20.03 1.36
CA VAL A 166 7.06 -20.60 1.47
C VAL A 166 6.86 -21.21 2.85
N ALA A 167 7.84 -21.97 3.37
CA ALA A 167 7.78 -22.51 4.72
C ALA A 167 7.66 -21.41 5.79
N GLY A 168 8.47 -20.35 5.69
CA GLY A 168 8.38 -19.20 6.58
C GLY A 168 7.04 -18.48 6.50
N GLY A 169 6.49 -18.30 5.29
CA GLY A 169 5.17 -17.71 5.08
C GLY A 169 4.05 -18.53 5.70
N VAL A 170 4.08 -19.86 5.56
CA VAL A 170 3.11 -20.78 6.17
C VAL A 170 3.20 -20.72 7.70
N ILE A 171 4.42 -20.75 8.26
CA ILE A 171 4.62 -20.65 9.71
C ILE A 171 4.10 -19.31 10.24
N LEU A 172 4.42 -18.21 9.56
CA LEU A 172 3.99 -16.87 9.96
C LEU A 172 2.46 -16.73 9.84
N GLY A 173 1.85 -17.28 8.78
CA GLY A 173 0.40 -17.36 8.62
C GLY A 173 -0.27 -18.15 9.75
N MET A 174 0.29 -19.30 10.14
CA MET A 174 -0.19 -20.11 11.27
C MET A 174 -0.07 -19.36 12.61
N ILE A 175 1.03 -18.63 12.83
CA ILE A 175 1.20 -17.80 14.03
C ILE A 175 0.12 -16.71 14.08
N ILE A 176 -0.11 -16.00 12.97
CA ILE A 176 -1.11 -14.93 12.92
C ILE A 176 -2.54 -15.48 13.06
N ALA A 177 -2.86 -16.59 12.39
CA ALA A 177 -4.22 -17.14 12.36
C ALA A 177 -4.61 -17.92 13.63
N VAL A 178 -3.64 -18.57 14.29
CA VAL A 178 -3.93 -19.49 15.42
C VAL A 178 -3.32 -18.98 16.72
N VAL A 179 -2.03 -18.65 16.72
CA VAL A 179 -1.32 -18.31 17.96
C VAL A 179 -1.74 -16.94 18.48
N LEU A 180 -1.87 -15.95 17.59
CA LEU A 180 -2.25 -14.59 17.96
C LEU A 180 -3.66 -14.54 18.61
N PRO A 181 -4.73 -15.13 18.02
CA PRO A 181 -6.05 -15.11 18.64
C PRO A 181 -6.11 -15.88 19.96
N VAL A 182 -5.36 -16.99 20.07
CA VAL A 182 -5.28 -17.76 21.32
C VAL A 182 -4.58 -16.96 22.41
N LEU A 183 -3.48 -16.27 22.11
CA LEU A 183 -2.80 -15.38 23.06
C LEU A 183 -3.71 -14.22 23.51
N PHE A 184 -4.40 -13.56 22.57
CA PHE A 184 -5.32 -12.48 22.91
C PHE A 184 -6.52 -12.94 23.73
N ARG A 185 -7.01 -14.15 23.49
CA ARG A 185 -8.19 -14.68 24.19
C ARG A 185 -7.87 -15.29 25.55
N PHE A 186 -6.71 -15.95 25.70
CA PHE A 186 -6.42 -16.78 26.88
C PHE A 186 -5.21 -16.32 27.69
N ALA A 187 -4.25 -15.59 27.10
CA ALA A 187 -3.00 -15.24 27.78
C ALA A 187 -2.88 -13.76 28.16
N LEU A 188 -3.58 -12.85 27.47
CA LEU A 188 -3.50 -11.42 27.74
C LEU A 188 -4.45 -11.01 28.88
N PRO A 189 -3.93 -10.41 29.98
CA PRO A 189 -4.78 -9.80 30.99
C PRO A 189 -5.66 -8.69 30.39
N ALA A 190 -6.89 -8.56 30.87
CA ALA A 190 -7.84 -7.57 30.34
C ALA A 190 -7.29 -6.13 30.37
N ASP A 191 -6.49 -5.80 31.38
CA ASP A 191 -5.86 -4.48 31.51
C ASP A 191 -4.75 -4.26 30.48
N ALA A 192 -3.94 -5.29 30.20
CA ALA A 192 -2.94 -5.23 29.14
C ALA A 192 -3.59 -5.08 27.76
N ALA A 193 -4.71 -5.78 27.52
CA ALA A 193 -5.44 -5.68 26.25
C ALA A 193 -6.04 -4.28 26.05
N ARG A 194 -6.61 -3.68 27.10
CA ARG A 194 -7.13 -2.29 27.07
C ARG A 194 -6.02 -1.27 26.87
N GLN A 195 -4.87 -1.43 27.53
CA GLN A 195 -3.72 -0.55 27.33
C GLN A 195 -3.16 -0.66 25.91
N LEU A 196 -3.07 -1.88 25.37
CA LEU A 196 -2.65 -2.12 23.99
C LEU A 196 -3.63 -1.47 23.01
N LEU A 197 -4.94 -1.69 23.17
CA LEU A 197 -5.97 -1.08 22.33
C LEU A 197 -5.90 0.45 22.38
N LYS A 198 -5.77 1.03 23.58
CA LYS A 198 -5.63 2.49 23.75
C LYS A 198 -4.38 3.03 23.04
N THR A 199 -3.28 2.28 23.10
CA THR A 199 -2.04 2.61 22.39
C THR A 199 -2.21 2.52 20.87
N LEU A 200 -2.89 1.49 20.37
CA LEU A 200 -3.19 1.33 18.95
C LEU A 200 -4.15 2.40 18.42
N LEU A 201 -5.19 2.75 19.18
CA LEU A 201 -6.11 3.83 18.84
C LEU A 201 -5.39 5.18 18.81
N LYS A 202 -4.53 5.45 19.79
CA LYS A 202 -3.68 6.65 19.79
C LYS A 202 -2.71 6.67 18.61
N ALA A 203 -2.13 5.52 18.26
CA ALA A 203 -1.28 5.36 17.08
C ALA A 203 -2.05 5.61 15.77
N ALA A 204 -3.31 5.16 15.70
CA ALA A 204 -4.22 5.49 14.61
C ALA A 204 -4.72 6.95 14.66
N GLY A 205 -4.36 7.74 15.68
CA GLY A 205 -4.69 9.16 15.77
C GLY A 205 -5.94 9.47 16.61
N PHE A 206 -6.63 8.48 17.15
CA PHE A 206 -7.79 8.69 18.02
C PHE A 206 -7.34 9.09 19.44
N MET A 207 -7.69 10.31 19.85
CA MET A 207 -7.37 10.84 21.17
C MET A 207 -8.50 10.56 22.17
N ALA A 208 -8.17 10.60 23.47
CA ALA A 208 -9.11 10.31 24.55
C ALA A 208 -10.21 11.38 24.73
N ASP A 209 -10.00 12.56 24.16
CA ASP A 209 -10.93 13.69 24.14
C ASP A 209 -11.92 13.64 22.95
N GLY A 210 -11.85 12.59 22.12
CA GLY A 210 -12.68 12.45 20.92
C GLY A 210 -12.15 13.20 19.70
N SER A 211 -11.03 13.92 19.83
CA SER A 211 -10.36 14.56 18.69
C SER A 211 -9.53 13.55 17.90
N ILE A 212 -9.27 13.87 16.63
CA ILE A 212 -8.39 13.08 15.76
C ILE A 212 -7.10 13.85 15.50
N ASN A 213 -5.98 13.26 15.89
CA ASN A 213 -4.64 13.77 15.63
C ASN A 213 -3.97 12.96 14.52
N PHE A 214 -3.97 13.53 13.31
CA PHE A 214 -3.40 12.92 12.11
C PHE A 214 -1.87 12.83 12.10
N VAL A 215 -1.18 13.54 13.01
CA VAL A 215 0.29 13.52 13.07
C VAL A 215 0.79 12.13 13.45
N TYR A 216 0.11 11.44 14.38
CA TYR A 216 0.50 10.10 14.80
C TYR A 216 0.46 9.06 13.68
N PRO A 217 -0.68 8.84 12.98
CA PRO A 217 -0.73 7.83 11.92
C PRO A 217 0.22 8.17 10.76
N LEU A 218 0.37 9.46 10.41
CA LEU A 218 1.32 9.88 9.37
C LEU A 218 2.77 9.59 9.76
N LEU A 219 3.18 9.91 10.99
CA LEU A 219 4.53 9.63 11.48
C LEU A 219 4.81 8.12 11.54
N ILE A 220 3.83 7.32 11.94
CA ILE A 220 3.99 5.86 11.99
C ILE A 220 4.16 5.30 10.58
N LEU A 221 3.33 5.71 9.62
CA LEU A 221 3.46 5.25 8.23
C LEU A 221 4.78 5.72 7.59
N PHE A 222 5.23 6.94 7.89
CA PHE A 222 6.54 7.44 7.47
C PHE A 222 7.69 6.60 8.07
N CYS A 223 7.67 6.35 9.38
CA CYS A 223 8.65 5.52 10.07
C CYS A 223 8.67 4.09 9.51
N LEU A 224 7.50 3.48 9.28
CA LEU A 224 7.39 2.14 8.67
C LEU A 224 8.01 2.12 7.28
N THR A 225 7.69 3.11 6.44
CA THR A 225 8.29 3.26 5.11
C THR A 225 9.80 3.35 5.19
N GLY A 226 10.34 4.13 6.13
CA GLY A 226 11.77 4.26 6.40
C GLY A 226 12.42 2.93 6.83
N VAL A 227 11.81 2.22 7.78
CA VAL A 227 12.28 0.92 8.28
C VAL A 227 12.29 -0.13 7.17
N PHE A 228 11.22 -0.24 6.39
CA PHE A 228 11.14 -1.20 5.29
C PHE A 228 12.12 -0.87 4.17
N SER A 229 12.27 0.41 3.83
CA SER A 229 13.25 0.87 2.83
C SER A 229 14.68 0.60 3.27
N PHE A 230 15.01 0.89 4.53
CA PHE A 230 16.33 0.61 5.09
C PHE A 230 16.61 -0.90 5.14
N GLY A 231 15.62 -1.70 5.55
CA GLY A 231 15.68 -3.15 5.49
C GLY A 231 15.96 -3.65 4.07
N ALA A 232 15.23 -3.13 3.08
CA ALA A 232 15.36 -3.52 1.68
C ALA A 232 16.77 -3.21 1.16
N TYR A 233 17.29 -2.01 1.45
CA TYR A 233 18.66 -1.62 1.11
C TYR A 233 19.71 -2.56 1.75
N CYS A 234 19.51 -2.91 3.03
CA CYS A 234 20.36 -3.85 3.76
C CYS A 234 20.38 -5.26 3.15
N VAL A 235 19.26 -5.71 2.58
CA VAL A 235 19.19 -6.99 1.87
C VAL A 235 19.89 -6.87 0.51
N ILE A 236 19.54 -5.87 -0.31
CA ILE A 236 20.11 -5.64 -1.66
C ILE A 236 21.63 -5.59 -1.65
N ARG A 237 22.24 -4.89 -0.70
CA ARG A 237 23.71 -4.79 -0.61
C ARG A 237 24.39 -6.15 -0.40
N LYS A 238 23.67 -7.15 0.13
CA LYS A 238 24.18 -8.51 0.39
C LYS A 238 23.59 -9.58 -0.54
N THR A 239 22.74 -9.22 -1.50
CA THR A 239 22.15 -10.21 -2.40
C THR A 239 23.17 -10.65 -3.45
N GLU A 240 23.49 -11.94 -3.50
CA GLU A 240 24.26 -12.52 -4.59
C GLU A 240 23.32 -12.75 -5.78
N LEU A 241 23.74 -12.37 -6.98
CA LEU A 241 23.01 -12.70 -8.20
C LEU A 241 23.21 -14.20 -8.42
N LYS A 242 22.19 -15.00 -8.08
CA LYS A 242 22.09 -16.35 -8.62
C LYS A 242 21.78 -16.19 -10.11
N LEU A 243 22.82 -16.35 -10.93
CA LEU A 243 22.74 -16.38 -12.39
C LEU A 243 21.93 -17.59 -12.83
#